data_AF-A0ABD6EQ02-F1
#
_entry.id   AF-A0ABD6EQ02-F1
#
_cell.length_a   1.000
_cell.length_b   1.000
_cell.length_c   1.000
_cell.angle_alpha   90.00
_cell.angle_beta   90.00
_cell.angle_gamma   90.00
#
_symmetry.space_group_name_H-M   'P 1'
#
loop_
_entity.id
_entity.type
_entity.pdbx_description
1 polymer ?
#
loop_
_entity_poly.entity_id
_entity_poly.type
_entity_poly.pdbx_seq_one_letter_code
_entity_poly.pdbx_strand_id
1 'polypeptide(L)'
;MNKDPIRCQFVTYIRALLNHGLTLTFLQSIKQGNDWNYLHALSDIDKLNIERKEKLKASVKWVERFVEMLHFYSSCACCEAEKCGLSCQACGTRTVEKVVQLFANEGYDYETLEPEEMRYTGSGSPMPAVEYLVCQTCAKLSLTYHKLHHMRYILFQKCEDRIETVCSNNSDLSSEQVVETCMRSSKWINSIASEYMEIWRKIELDDF
;
A
#
# COMPACT_ATOMS: atom_id res chain seq x y z
N MET A 1 9.47 -28.15 7.79
CA MET A 1 9.14 -26.96 6.98
C MET A 1 9.69 -25.74 7.70
N ASN A 2 10.81 -25.18 7.25
CA ASN A 2 11.28 -23.90 7.76
C ASN A 2 10.26 -22.85 7.30
N LYS A 3 9.43 -22.35 8.22
CA LYS A 3 8.51 -21.25 7.89
C LYS A 3 9.38 -20.01 7.67
N ASP A 4 9.26 -19.40 6.50
CA ASP A 4 9.90 -18.12 6.19
C ASP A 4 9.59 -17.09 7.30
N PRO A 5 10.59 -16.62 8.07
CA PRO A 5 10.36 -15.73 9.21
C PRO A 5 9.65 -14.43 8.83
N ILE A 6 10.01 -13.85 7.67
CA ILE A 6 9.39 -12.61 7.17
C ILE A 6 7.92 -12.89 6.88
N ARG A 7 7.61 -14.06 6.33
CA ARG A 7 6.22 -14.45 6.03
C ARG A 7 5.40 -14.58 7.31
N CYS A 8 5.97 -15.17 8.36
CA CYS A 8 5.31 -15.24 9.66
C CYS A 8 5.05 -13.85 10.25
N GLN A 9 6.05 -12.96 10.21
CA GLN A 9 5.89 -11.58 10.67
C GLN A 9 4.83 -10.83 9.87
N PHE A 10 4.80 -10.98 8.54
CA PHE A 10 3.81 -10.35 7.68
C PHE A 10 2.38 -10.85 7.95
N VAL A 11 2.21 -12.13 8.27
CA VAL A 11 0.90 -12.67 8.68
C VAL A 11 0.45 -12.08 10.03
N THR A 12 1.36 -11.89 10.98
CA THR A 12 1.07 -11.18 12.24
C THR A 12 0.72 -9.71 11.99
N TYR A 13 1.40 -9.06 11.04
CA TYR A 13 1.09 -7.69 10.59
C TYR A 13 -0.34 -7.58 10.08
N ILE A 14 -0.76 -8.47 9.18
CA ILE A 14 -2.15 -8.51 8.66
C ILE A 14 -3.14 -8.74 9.80
N ARG A 15 -2.83 -9.64 10.74
CA ARG A 15 -3.70 -9.86 11.92
C ARG A 15 -3.84 -8.59 12.77
N ALA A 16 -2.79 -7.81 12.94
CA ALA A 16 -2.89 -6.51 13.64
C ALA A 16 -3.82 -5.55 12.91
N LEU A 17 -3.71 -5.46 11.58
CA LEU A 17 -4.59 -4.61 10.78
C LEU A 17 -6.06 -5.06 10.80
N LEU A 18 -6.34 -6.37 10.82
CA LEU A 18 -7.70 -6.89 10.99
C LEU A 18 -8.30 -6.49 12.33
N ASN A 19 -7.55 -6.61 13.43
CA ASN A 19 -8.01 -6.16 14.74
C ASN A 19 -8.20 -4.63 14.78
N HIS A 20 -7.32 -3.90 14.09
CA HIS A 20 -7.46 -2.46 13.94
C HIS A 20 -8.74 -2.08 13.17
N GLY A 21 -9.06 -2.76 12.08
CA GLY A 21 -10.29 -2.46 11.30
C GLY A 21 -11.58 -2.65 12.09
N LEU A 22 -11.57 -3.46 13.15
CA LEU A 22 -12.72 -3.67 14.01
C LEU A 22 -12.84 -2.68 15.18
N THR A 23 -11.76 -1.96 15.52
CA THR A 23 -11.70 -1.14 16.74
C THR A 23 -11.18 0.28 16.54
N LEU A 24 -10.42 0.53 15.46
CA LEU A 24 -9.64 1.73 15.15
C LEU A 24 -8.63 2.17 16.23
N THR A 25 -8.50 1.39 17.30
CA THR A 25 -7.61 1.70 18.44
C THR A 25 -6.60 0.58 18.72
N PHE A 26 -6.65 -0.54 18.00
CA PHE A 26 -5.83 -1.72 18.29
C PHE A 26 -4.33 -1.46 18.13
N LEU A 27 -3.93 -0.72 17.10
CA LEU A 27 -2.52 -0.39 16.89
C LEU A 27 -1.96 0.47 18.04
N GLN A 28 -2.78 1.35 18.60
CA GLN A 28 -2.45 2.16 19.76
C GLN A 28 -2.41 1.30 21.04
N SER A 29 -3.35 0.37 21.20
CA SER A 29 -3.40 -0.51 22.38
C SER A 29 -2.21 -1.47 22.44
N ILE A 30 -1.71 -1.97 21.30
CA ILE A 30 -0.46 -2.76 21.24
C ILE A 30 0.71 -1.97 21.82
N LYS A 31 0.87 -0.70 21.43
CA LYS A 31 1.95 0.17 21.90
C LYS A 31 1.87 0.41 23.41
N GLN A 32 0.66 0.56 23.95
CA GLN A 32 0.45 0.78 25.39
C GLN A 32 0.62 -0.50 26.21
N GLY A 33 0.16 -1.63 25.68
CA GLY A 33 0.18 -2.93 26.34
C GLY A 33 1.51 -3.69 26.24
N ASN A 34 2.49 -3.17 25.48
CA ASN A 34 3.76 -3.84 25.19
C ASN A 34 3.60 -5.28 24.68
N ASP A 35 2.67 -5.50 23.74
CA ASP A 35 2.59 -6.79 23.05
C ASP A 35 3.75 -6.91 22.05
N TRP A 36 4.87 -7.43 22.55
CA TRP A 36 6.13 -7.55 21.81
C TRP A 36 6.00 -8.36 20.53
N ASN A 37 5.08 -9.32 20.45
CA ASN A 37 4.93 -10.13 19.24
C ASN A 37 4.38 -9.28 18.09
N TYR A 38 3.38 -8.44 18.36
CA TYR A 38 2.87 -7.50 17.36
C TYR A 38 3.86 -6.37 17.09
N LEU A 39 4.50 -5.80 18.12
CA LEU A 39 5.47 -4.71 17.96
C LEU A 39 6.65 -5.10 17.07
N HIS A 40 7.23 -6.29 17.29
CA HIS A 40 8.31 -6.79 16.44
C HIS A 40 7.85 -7.02 15.00
N ALA A 41 6.68 -7.65 14.80
CA ALA A 41 6.16 -7.88 13.46
C ALA A 41 5.86 -6.57 12.71
N LEU A 42 5.25 -5.58 13.37
CA LEU A 42 4.97 -4.27 12.80
C LEU A 42 6.27 -3.55 12.43
N SER A 43 7.19 -3.43 13.38
CA SER A 43 8.47 -2.74 13.19
C SER A 43 9.32 -3.35 12.08
N ASP A 44 9.49 -4.68 12.07
CA ASP A 44 10.37 -5.36 11.11
C ASP A 44 9.82 -5.28 9.68
N ILE A 45 8.50 -5.43 9.50
CA ILE A 45 7.85 -5.32 8.20
C ILE A 45 7.84 -3.88 7.69
N ASP A 46 7.54 -2.89 8.54
CA ASP A 46 7.58 -1.48 8.16
C ASP A 46 9.01 -1.08 7.76
N LYS A 47 10.01 -1.51 8.53
CA LYS A 47 11.43 -1.27 8.22
C LYS A 47 11.84 -1.90 6.89
N LEU A 48 11.54 -3.19 6.67
CA LEU A 48 11.82 -3.86 5.41
C LEU A 48 11.18 -3.12 4.23
N ASN A 49 9.91 -2.74 4.37
CA ASN A 49 9.19 -2.04 3.32
C ASN A 49 9.79 -0.66 3.02
N ILE A 50 10.19 0.10 4.05
CA ILE A 50 10.89 1.38 3.89
C ILE A 50 12.24 1.18 3.19
N GLU A 51 13.06 0.22 3.62
CA GLU A 51 14.35 -0.08 2.99
C GLU A 51 14.20 -0.40 1.50
N ARG A 52 13.18 -1.21 1.13
CA ARG A 52 12.88 -1.53 -0.27
C ARG A 52 12.35 -0.31 -1.04
N LYS A 53 11.51 0.52 -0.42
CA LYS A 53 11.04 1.77 -1.03
C LYS A 53 12.21 2.71 -1.36
N GLU A 54 13.13 2.88 -0.43
CA GLU A 54 14.30 3.75 -0.61
C GLU A 54 15.29 3.17 -1.64
N LYS A 55 15.52 1.86 -1.65
CA LYS A 55 16.34 1.19 -2.69
C LYS A 55 15.75 1.40 -4.09
N LEU A 56 14.44 1.21 -4.26
CA LEU A 56 13.77 1.49 -5.54
C LEU A 56 13.89 2.97 -5.91
N LYS A 57 13.69 3.88 -4.96
CA LYS A 57 13.81 5.32 -5.23
C LYS A 57 15.23 5.75 -5.61
N ALA A 58 16.25 5.05 -5.11
CA ALA A 58 17.65 5.30 -5.46
C ALA A 58 18.00 4.83 -6.89
N SER A 59 17.28 3.84 -7.43
CA SER A 59 17.53 3.35 -8.80
C SER A 59 16.93 4.25 -9.89
N VAL A 60 16.09 5.23 -9.53
CA VAL A 60 15.42 6.11 -10.49
C VAL A 60 15.38 7.58 -10.05
N LYS A 61 15.75 8.47 -10.97
CA LYS A 61 15.66 9.92 -10.76
C LYS A 61 14.33 10.42 -11.31
N TRP A 62 13.42 10.80 -10.41
CA TRP A 62 12.17 11.45 -10.73
C TRP A 62 12.20 12.92 -10.31
N VAL A 63 11.40 13.73 -11.01
CA VAL A 63 11.10 15.09 -10.58
C VAL A 63 10.38 15.06 -9.24
N GLU A 64 10.73 15.99 -8.36
CA GLU A 64 10.23 16.04 -6.97
C GLU A 64 8.71 16.12 -6.92
N ARG A 65 8.11 16.98 -7.75
CA ARG A 65 6.65 17.12 -7.84
C ARG A 65 5.92 15.81 -8.13
N PHE A 66 6.49 14.93 -8.95
CA PHE A 66 5.89 13.62 -9.24
C PHE A 66 5.91 12.71 -8.01
N VAL A 67 7.00 12.75 -7.23
CA VAL A 67 7.12 12.01 -5.96
C VAL A 67 6.12 12.53 -4.92
N GLU A 68 5.98 13.84 -4.79
CA GLU A 68 4.99 14.45 -3.89
C GLU A 68 3.57 13.96 -4.20
N MET A 69 3.19 13.90 -5.48
CA MET A 69 1.86 13.41 -5.87
C MET A 69 1.71 11.91 -5.63
N LEU A 70 2.77 11.11 -5.80
CA LEU A 70 2.77 9.69 -5.43
C LEU A 70 2.60 9.45 -3.93
N HIS A 71 2.91 10.43 -3.07
CA HIS A 71 2.68 10.34 -1.63
C HIS A 71 1.32 10.91 -1.23
N PHE A 72 0.86 11.95 -1.92
CA PHE A 72 -0.39 12.63 -1.60
C PHE A 72 -1.62 11.78 -1.96
N TYR A 73 -1.62 11.13 -3.12
CA TYR A 73 -2.76 10.35 -3.59
C TYR A 73 -2.66 8.90 -3.16
N SER A 74 -3.64 8.41 -2.42
CA SER A 74 -3.68 7.04 -1.89
C SER A 74 -3.95 5.96 -2.96
N SER A 75 -4.36 6.33 -4.18
CA SER A 75 -4.60 5.40 -5.29
C SER A 75 -3.78 5.75 -6.54
N CYS A 76 -3.32 4.70 -7.23
CA CYS A 76 -2.47 4.80 -8.41
C CYS A 76 -2.84 3.73 -9.44
N ALA A 77 -3.09 4.15 -10.67
CA ALA A 77 -3.39 3.28 -11.80
C ALA A 77 -2.53 3.66 -13.02
N CYS A 78 -2.45 2.76 -14.00
CA CYS A 78 -1.69 3.00 -15.22
C CYS A 78 -2.42 2.44 -16.44
N CYS A 79 -2.39 3.19 -17.54
CA CYS A 79 -2.88 2.77 -18.85
C CYS A 79 -1.91 3.17 -19.98
N GLU A 80 -2.20 2.75 -21.22
CA GLU A 80 -1.43 3.15 -22.40
C GLU A 80 -1.63 4.64 -22.69
N ALA A 81 -0.56 5.33 -23.06
CA ALA A 81 -0.66 6.68 -23.60
C ALA A 81 -0.81 6.66 -25.12
N GLU A 82 -1.49 7.66 -25.66
CA GLU A 82 -1.41 7.96 -27.09
C GLU A 82 0.01 8.39 -27.47
N LYS A 83 0.43 8.05 -28.68
CA LYS A 83 1.72 8.48 -29.23
C LYS A 83 1.70 9.99 -29.41
N CYS A 84 2.35 10.71 -28.49
CA CYS A 84 2.37 12.17 -28.47
C CYS A 84 3.75 12.77 -28.72
N GLY A 85 4.82 11.96 -28.79
CA GLY A 85 6.20 12.43 -28.96
C GLY A 85 6.74 13.26 -27.78
N LEU A 86 5.98 13.36 -26.70
CA LEU A 86 6.34 14.11 -25.50
C LEU A 86 7.39 13.35 -24.68
N SER A 87 8.11 14.10 -23.84
CA SER A 87 9.04 13.54 -22.86
C SER A 87 8.30 13.15 -21.58
N CYS A 88 8.74 12.04 -20.97
CA CYS A 88 8.24 11.50 -19.72
C CYS A 88 8.27 12.58 -18.62
N GLN A 89 7.12 12.89 -18.05
CA GLN A 89 6.97 13.90 -17.01
C GLN A 89 7.58 13.47 -15.67
N ALA A 90 7.78 12.17 -15.45
CA ALA A 90 8.42 11.65 -14.25
C ALA A 90 9.95 11.81 -14.26
N CYS A 91 10.63 11.42 -15.34
CA CYS A 91 12.11 11.44 -15.41
C CYS A 91 12.71 12.48 -16.35
N GLY A 92 11.91 13.10 -17.22
CA GLY A 92 12.34 14.11 -18.19
C GLY A 92 13.22 13.62 -19.34
N THR A 93 13.49 12.31 -19.45
CA THR A 93 14.56 11.78 -20.34
C THR A 93 14.08 10.84 -21.44
N ARG A 94 13.01 10.08 -21.21
CA ARG A 94 12.50 9.07 -22.17
C ARG A 94 11.18 9.52 -22.79
N THR A 95 10.78 8.90 -23.89
CA THR A 95 9.49 9.19 -24.53
C THR A 95 8.30 8.66 -23.71
N VAL A 96 7.16 9.32 -23.84
CA VAL A 96 5.90 8.89 -23.22
C VAL A 96 5.39 7.62 -23.89
N GLU A 97 4.95 6.67 -23.05
CA GLU A 97 4.34 5.40 -23.45
C GLU A 97 3.11 5.05 -22.61
N LYS A 98 3.02 5.59 -21.38
CA LYS A 98 1.99 5.29 -20.40
C LYS A 98 1.42 6.55 -19.79
N VAL A 99 0.21 6.44 -19.25
CA VAL A 99 -0.38 7.43 -18.35
C VAL A 99 -0.44 6.82 -16.96
N VAL A 100 0.11 7.51 -15.97
CA VAL A 100 -0.07 7.20 -14.55
C VAL A 100 -1.15 8.12 -14.01
N GLN A 101 -2.23 7.55 -13.49
CA GLN A 101 -3.36 8.25 -12.90
C GLN A 101 -3.25 8.14 -11.38
N LEU A 102 -3.23 9.28 -10.71
CA LEU A 102 -3.20 9.38 -9.25
C LEU A 102 -4.50 10.03 -8.80
N PHE A 103 -5.17 9.40 -7.85
CA PHE A 103 -6.46 9.84 -7.35
C PHE A 103 -6.66 9.39 -5.91
N ALA A 104 -7.61 10.01 -5.23
CA ALA A 104 -8.07 9.61 -3.92
C ALA A 104 -9.49 10.12 -3.71
N ASN A 105 -10.27 9.42 -2.88
CA ASN A 105 -11.57 9.93 -2.42
C ASN A 105 -11.38 10.78 -1.16
N GLU A 106 -10.42 10.39 -0.32
CA GLU A 106 -10.09 11.04 0.96
C GLU A 106 -8.60 10.86 1.27
N GLY A 107 -8.09 11.68 2.20
CA GLY A 107 -6.77 11.51 2.79
C GLY A 107 -6.83 10.49 3.91
N TYR A 108 -5.70 10.20 4.55
CA TYR A 108 -5.68 9.36 5.73
C TYR A 108 -4.52 9.73 6.64
N ASP A 109 -4.70 9.56 7.95
CA ASP A 109 -3.64 9.73 8.93
C ASP A 109 -2.65 8.54 8.85
N TYR A 110 -1.36 8.81 8.72
CA TYR A 110 -0.35 7.76 8.53
C TYR A 110 -0.14 6.87 9.77
N GLU A 111 -0.54 7.33 10.96
CA GLU A 111 -0.41 6.58 12.21
C GLU A 111 -1.67 5.77 12.53
N THR A 112 -2.86 6.40 12.43
CA THR A 112 -4.15 5.81 12.80
C THR A 112 -4.83 5.11 11.64
N LEU A 113 -4.47 5.45 10.39
CA LEU A 113 -5.12 5.01 9.15
C LEU A 113 -6.58 5.46 9.02
N GLU A 114 -7.03 6.35 9.90
CA GLU A 114 -8.37 6.90 9.82
C GLU A 114 -8.48 7.83 8.61
N PRO A 115 -9.65 7.88 7.97
CA PRO A 115 -9.85 8.79 6.87
C PRO A 115 -9.80 10.25 7.30
N GLU A 116 -9.20 11.09 6.46
CA GLU A 116 -9.10 12.53 6.66
C GLU A 116 -9.72 13.28 5.49
N GLU A 117 -10.39 14.40 5.80
CA GLU A 117 -10.87 15.29 4.75
C GLU A 117 -9.70 15.78 3.90
N MET A 118 -9.77 15.48 2.60
CA MET A 118 -8.77 15.98 1.66
C MET A 118 -8.93 17.49 1.52
N ARG A 119 -7.89 18.25 1.90
CA ARG A 119 -7.87 19.69 1.68
C ARG A 119 -7.83 19.96 0.18
N TYR A 120 -8.94 20.50 -0.32
CA TYR A 120 -9.20 20.85 -1.71
C TYR A 120 -7.98 21.46 -2.42
N THR A 121 -7.55 20.84 -3.53
CA THR A 121 -6.38 21.28 -4.32
C THR A 121 -6.68 22.48 -5.24
N GLY A 122 -7.85 23.11 -5.12
CA GLY A 122 -8.18 24.35 -5.84
C GLY A 122 -8.84 24.17 -7.21
N SER A 123 -9.07 22.95 -7.71
CA SER A 123 -9.37 22.69 -9.13
C SER A 123 -10.83 22.46 -9.52
N GLY A 124 -11.80 22.53 -8.60
CA GLY A 124 -13.24 22.41 -8.93
C GLY A 124 -13.73 20.99 -9.20
N SER A 125 -12.85 19.98 -9.16
CA SER A 125 -13.23 18.58 -9.36
C SER A 125 -13.78 17.95 -8.07
N PRO A 126 -14.88 17.16 -8.14
CA PRO A 126 -15.41 16.43 -6.99
C PRO A 126 -14.46 15.31 -6.50
N MET A 127 -13.51 14.87 -7.33
CA MET A 127 -12.44 13.95 -6.95
C MET A 127 -11.08 14.56 -7.32
N PRO A 128 -10.19 14.83 -6.35
CA PRO A 128 -8.82 15.21 -6.63
C PRO A 128 -8.13 14.10 -7.42
N ALA A 129 -7.77 14.39 -8.67
CA ALA A 129 -7.04 13.47 -9.53
C ALA A 129 -6.01 14.23 -10.37
N VAL A 130 -4.92 13.56 -10.72
CA VAL A 130 -3.88 14.08 -11.61
C VAL A 130 -3.35 12.96 -12.50
N GLU A 131 -2.99 13.31 -13.72
CA GLU A 131 -2.42 12.39 -14.69
C GLU A 131 -0.99 12.79 -15.05
N TYR A 132 -0.13 11.80 -15.19
CA TYR A 132 1.25 11.97 -15.64
C TYR A 132 1.53 11.08 -16.85
N LEU A 133 1.94 11.71 -17.95
CA LEU A 133 2.48 11.06 -19.13
C LEU A 133 3.91 10.60 -18.84
N VAL A 134 4.14 9.29 -18.81
CA VAL A 134 5.43 8.70 -18.41
C VAL A 134 5.90 7.64 -19.39
N CYS A 135 7.20 7.32 -19.34
CA CYS A 135 7.76 6.17 -20.07
C CYS A 135 7.40 4.85 -19.38
N GLN A 136 7.54 3.74 -20.09
CA GLN A 136 7.21 2.40 -19.60
C GLN A 136 7.92 2.05 -18.28
N THR A 137 9.19 2.40 -18.15
CA THR A 137 9.98 2.14 -16.92
C THR A 137 9.47 2.97 -15.74
N CYS A 138 9.21 4.26 -15.94
CA CYS A 138 8.71 5.11 -14.87
C CYS A 138 7.33 4.66 -14.39
N ALA A 139 6.44 4.25 -15.29
CA ALA A 139 5.14 3.68 -14.92
C ALA A 139 5.27 2.43 -14.03
N LYS A 140 6.10 1.45 -14.43
CA LYS A 140 6.31 0.22 -13.65
C LYS A 140 6.87 0.52 -12.26
N LEU A 141 7.90 1.38 -12.21
CA LEU A 141 8.56 1.73 -10.96
C LEU A 141 7.66 2.60 -10.06
N SER A 142 6.87 3.53 -10.61
CA SER A 142 5.99 4.40 -9.82
C SER A 142 4.83 3.63 -9.20
N LEU A 143 4.24 2.65 -9.91
CA LEU A 143 3.23 1.76 -9.34
C LEU A 143 3.78 0.96 -8.15
N THR A 144 5.00 0.44 -8.29
CA THR A 144 5.66 -0.34 -7.23
C THR A 144 6.02 0.57 -6.05
N TYR A 145 6.59 1.74 -6.32
CA TYR A 145 6.96 2.73 -5.30
C TYR A 145 5.74 3.24 -4.51
N HIS A 146 4.66 3.59 -5.21
CA HIS A 146 3.38 4.02 -4.62
C HIS A 146 2.84 2.96 -3.66
N LYS A 147 2.84 1.70 -4.10
CA LYS A 147 2.37 0.58 -3.29
C LYS A 147 3.21 0.34 -2.03
N LEU A 148 4.53 0.54 -2.10
CA LEU A 148 5.39 0.49 -0.90
C LEU A 148 5.10 1.69 0.01
N HIS A 149 4.94 2.89 -0.55
CA HIS A 149 4.64 4.09 0.24
C HIS A 149 3.33 3.93 1.03
N HIS A 150 2.27 3.45 0.37
CA HIS A 150 0.95 3.27 0.96
C HIS A 150 0.72 1.84 1.47
N MET A 151 1.76 1.01 1.66
CA MET A 151 1.60 -0.42 1.98
C MET A 151 0.62 -0.65 3.13
N ARG A 152 0.82 0.05 4.25
CA ARG A 152 0.02 -0.13 5.45
C ARG A 152 -1.45 0.21 5.22
N TYR A 153 -1.71 1.34 4.54
CA TYR A 153 -3.05 1.78 4.18
C TYR A 153 -3.73 0.81 3.18
N ILE A 154 -3.03 0.42 2.12
CA ILE A 154 -3.55 -0.55 1.13
C ILE A 154 -3.86 -1.90 1.79
N LEU A 155 -3.02 -2.37 2.72
CA LEU A 155 -3.28 -3.60 3.46
C LEU A 155 -4.46 -3.44 4.41
N PHE A 156 -4.63 -2.28 5.01
CA PHE A 156 -5.75 -1.97 5.90
C PHE A 156 -7.08 -1.98 5.14
N GLN A 157 -7.18 -1.32 3.99
CA GLN A 157 -8.36 -1.37 3.13
C GLN A 157 -8.70 -2.81 2.71
N LYS A 158 -7.71 -3.62 2.33
CA LYS A 158 -7.91 -5.05 2.05
C LYS A 158 -8.44 -5.83 3.26
N CYS A 159 -8.06 -5.44 4.48
CA CYS A 159 -8.58 -6.05 5.71
C CYS A 159 -10.03 -5.62 5.96
N GLU A 160 -10.38 -4.36 5.74
CA GLU A 160 -11.75 -3.86 5.85
C GLU A 160 -12.69 -4.55 4.86
N ASP A 161 -12.32 -4.63 3.58
CA ASP A 161 -13.08 -5.36 2.55
C ASP A 161 -13.32 -6.82 2.96
N ARG A 162 -12.30 -7.44 3.57
CA ARG A 162 -12.37 -8.84 4.02
C ARG A 162 -13.27 -9.00 5.23
N ILE A 163 -13.19 -8.08 6.19
CA ILE A 163 -14.08 -8.01 7.36
C ILE A 163 -15.53 -7.85 6.90
N GLU A 164 -15.80 -6.89 6.02
CA GLU A 164 -17.14 -6.64 5.46
C GLU A 164 -17.70 -7.89 4.79
N THR A 165 -16.87 -8.57 3.97
CA THR A 165 -17.26 -9.84 3.33
C THR A 165 -17.61 -10.92 4.35
N VAL A 166 -16.86 -11.04 5.46
CA VAL A 166 -17.11 -12.05 6.49
C VAL A 166 -18.39 -11.73 7.28
N CYS A 167 -18.56 -10.47 7.70
CA CYS A 167 -19.71 -10.00 8.46
C CYS A 167 -21.00 -10.07 7.64
N SER A 168 -20.96 -9.72 6.35
CA SER A 168 -22.12 -9.80 5.45
C SER A 168 -22.65 -11.24 5.28
N ASN A 169 -21.79 -12.24 5.47
CA ASN A 169 -22.16 -13.65 5.40
C ASN A 169 -22.50 -14.26 6.77
N ASN A 170 -22.18 -13.59 7.90
CA ASN A 170 -22.32 -14.12 9.25
C ASN A 170 -22.51 -12.98 10.28
N SER A 171 -23.77 -12.57 10.54
CA SER A 171 -24.09 -11.41 11.39
C SER A 171 -23.77 -11.57 12.88
N ASP A 172 -23.62 -12.80 13.37
CA ASP A 172 -23.57 -13.10 14.81
C ASP A 172 -22.14 -13.36 15.34
N LEU A 173 -21.12 -13.08 14.52
CA LEU A 173 -19.72 -13.29 14.92
C LEU A 173 -19.23 -12.16 15.83
N SER A 174 -18.58 -12.52 16.94
CA SER A 174 -17.76 -11.59 17.71
C SER A 174 -16.54 -11.11 16.93
N SER A 175 -15.95 -9.99 17.33
CA SER A 175 -14.73 -9.43 16.70
C SER A 175 -13.59 -10.45 16.59
N GLU A 176 -13.34 -11.23 17.64
CA GLU A 176 -12.32 -12.28 17.62
C GLU A 176 -12.63 -13.38 16.59
N GLN A 177 -13.89 -13.81 16.50
CA GLN A 177 -14.32 -14.80 15.51
C GLN A 177 -14.23 -14.27 14.08
N VAL A 178 -14.49 -12.98 13.85
CA VAL A 178 -14.31 -12.33 12.54
C VAL A 178 -12.85 -12.38 12.13
N VAL A 179 -11.93 -11.98 13.02
CA VAL A 179 -10.48 -12.02 12.76
C VAL A 179 -10.04 -13.45 12.44
N GLU A 180 -10.42 -14.43 13.26
CA GLU A 180 -10.03 -15.82 13.02
C GLU A 180 -10.62 -16.39 11.73
N THR A 181 -11.83 -16.00 11.36
CA THR A 181 -12.43 -16.38 10.07
C THR A 181 -11.69 -15.77 8.88
N CYS A 182 -11.23 -14.52 9.00
CA CYS A 182 -10.36 -13.90 8.00
C CYS A 182 -9.02 -14.64 7.89
N MET A 183 -8.38 -14.93 9.02
CA MET A 183 -7.07 -15.59 9.10
C MET A 183 -7.09 -17.05 8.63
N ARG A 184 -8.23 -17.74 8.71
CA ARG A 184 -8.42 -19.11 8.17
C ARG A 184 -8.42 -19.15 6.64
N SER A 185 -8.63 -18.02 5.97
CA SER A 185 -8.54 -17.94 4.51
C SER A 185 -7.08 -17.98 4.04
N SER A 186 -6.52 -19.18 3.99
CA SER A 186 -5.14 -19.40 3.53
C SER A 186 -4.91 -18.85 2.13
N LYS A 187 -5.91 -18.94 1.23
CA LYS A 187 -5.84 -18.38 -0.12
C LYS A 187 -5.65 -16.86 -0.10
N TRP A 188 -6.44 -16.14 0.69
CA TRP A 188 -6.39 -14.68 0.77
C TRP A 188 -5.07 -14.21 1.42
N ILE A 189 -4.74 -14.76 2.58
CA ILE A 189 -3.48 -14.45 3.29
C ILE A 189 -2.26 -14.74 2.40
N ASN A 190 -2.23 -15.92 1.76
CA ASN A 190 -1.11 -16.28 0.90
C ASN A 190 -1.01 -15.41 -0.33
N SER A 191 -2.13 -14.97 -0.91
CA SER A 191 -2.12 -14.05 -2.05
C SER A 191 -1.47 -12.73 -1.68
N ILE A 192 -1.86 -12.12 -0.56
CA ILE A 192 -1.31 -10.82 -0.13
C ILE A 192 0.15 -10.97 0.30
N ALA A 193 0.48 -12.03 1.06
CA ALA A 193 1.85 -12.29 1.48
C ALA A 193 2.78 -12.51 0.29
N SER A 194 2.41 -13.38 -0.65
CA SER A 194 3.26 -13.67 -1.82
C SER A 194 3.42 -12.45 -2.73
N GLU A 195 2.42 -11.57 -2.81
CA GLU A 195 2.50 -10.31 -3.55
C GLU A 195 3.60 -9.39 -3.00
N TYR A 196 3.62 -9.10 -1.70
CA TYR A 196 4.64 -8.24 -1.09
C TYR A 196 6.01 -8.90 -1.03
N MET A 197 6.08 -10.21 -0.76
CA MET A 197 7.35 -10.95 -0.82
C MET A 197 8.00 -10.85 -2.19
N GLU A 198 7.22 -10.98 -3.26
CA GLU A 198 7.75 -10.90 -4.61
C GLU A 198 8.19 -9.47 -4.95
N ILE A 199 7.46 -8.45 -4.51
CA ILE A 199 7.88 -7.05 -4.66
C ILE A 199 9.22 -6.82 -3.97
N TRP A 200 9.34 -7.16 -2.68
CA TRP A 200 10.57 -6.94 -1.93
C TRP A 200 11.74 -7.75 -2.50
N ARG A 201 11.50 -8.98 -2.98
CA ARG A 201 12.51 -9.82 -3.62
C ARG A 201 13.00 -9.21 -4.94
N LYS A 202 12.11 -8.74 -5.81
CA LYS A 202 12.50 -8.08 -7.07
C LYS A 202 13.31 -6.82 -6.82
N ILE A 203 12.91 -6.02 -5.82
CA ILE A 203 13.68 -4.84 -5.40
C ILE A 203 15.06 -5.25 -4.92
N GLU A 204 15.14 -6.32 -4.14
CA GLU A 204 16.43 -6.74 -3.61
C GLU A 204 17.41 -7.21 -4.69
N LEU A 205 16.89 -7.82 -5.76
CA LEU A 205 17.67 -8.33 -6.89
C LEU A 205 17.79 -7.35 -8.05
N ASP A 206 17.28 -6.12 -7.92
CA ASP A 206 17.23 -5.11 -8.96
C ASP A 206 16.57 -5.60 -10.29
N ASP A 207 15.53 -6.44 -10.16
CA ASP A 207 14.83 -7.13 -11.26
C ASP A 207 13.57 -6.36 -11.74
N PHE A 208 13.78 -5.27 -12.51
CA PHE A 208 12.72 -4.38 -13.05
C PHE A 208 12.79 -4.14 -14.56
#